data_AF-J1E8P1-F1
#
_entry.id   AF-J1E8P1-F1
#
_cell.length_a   1.000
_cell.length_b   1.000
_cell.length_c   1.000
_cell.angle_alpha   90.00
_cell.angle_beta   90.00
_cell.angle_gamma   90.00
#
_symmetry.space_group_name_H-M   'P 1'
#
loop_
_entity.id
_entity.type
_entity.pdbx_description
1 polymer ?
#
loop_
_entity_poly.entity_id
_entity_poly.type
_entity_poly.pdbx_seq_one_letter_code
_entity_poly.pdbx_strand_id
1 'polypeptide(L)'
;MPPFFRALAAAITTLALLAAAGCDPQRISELQPGVSTEADVRDRFGVPENTWNEADGSRTFEYNRQPAGQVNYMIAIGADGKLIAVRQVLTPENFARVQPGMGMDAVRRLLGKAAKVSPYPLKDEIHVQWRFANARNESQVFTVVQGPGAKVLRTETGPDLDAPELKGGK
;
A
#
# COMPACT_ATOMS: atom_id res chain seq x y z
N MET A 1 -26.37 -27.11 47.47
CA MET A 1 -26.36 -26.54 46.11
C MET A 1 -26.21 -25.02 46.20
N PRO A 2 -24.99 -24.47 46.16
CA PRO A 2 -24.74 -23.06 45.84
C PRO A 2 -24.06 -22.95 44.45
N PRO A 3 -23.80 -21.76 43.87
CA PRO A 3 -24.43 -20.46 44.09
C PRO A 3 -24.85 -19.73 42.79
N PHE A 4 -25.76 -18.79 42.99
CA PHE A 4 -25.93 -17.46 42.38
C PHE A 4 -24.92 -17.00 41.30
N PHE A 5 -25.52 -16.51 40.21
CA PHE A 5 -24.95 -15.78 39.07
C PHE A 5 -23.86 -14.76 39.45
N ARG A 6 -22.69 -14.88 38.80
CA ARG A 6 -21.74 -13.77 38.63
C ARG A 6 -21.76 -13.35 37.16
N ALA A 7 -22.41 -12.23 36.90
CA ALA A 7 -22.39 -11.54 35.63
C ALA A 7 -21.15 -10.62 35.53
N LEU A 8 -20.67 -10.50 34.28
CA LEU A 8 -19.73 -9.52 33.74
C LEU A 8 -18.29 -9.53 34.28
N ALA A 9 -17.40 -10.22 33.55
CA ALA A 9 -16.05 -9.75 33.34
C ALA A 9 -15.98 -9.11 31.95
N ALA A 10 -15.73 -7.80 31.94
CA ALA A 10 -15.75 -6.92 30.79
C ALA A 10 -14.66 -7.28 29.76
N ALA A 11 -15.01 -7.10 28.49
CA ALA A 11 -14.16 -7.27 27.33
C ALA A 11 -12.90 -6.41 27.41
N ILE A 12 -11.73 -7.04 27.39
CA ILE A 12 -10.43 -6.36 27.27
C ILE A 12 -10.21 -6.09 25.77
N THR A 13 -10.51 -4.84 25.41
CA THR A 13 -10.02 -4.03 24.28
C THR A 13 -8.93 -4.66 23.39
N THR A 14 -9.32 -5.09 22.19
CA THR A 14 -8.43 -5.23 21.02
C THR A 14 -8.17 -3.85 20.41
N LEU A 15 -7.25 -3.09 21.01
CA LEU A 15 -6.75 -1.84 20.44
C LEU A 15 -5.31 -2.04 19.95
N ALA A 16 -5.13 -2.64 18.77
CA ALA A 16 -3.80 -2.82 18.18
C ALA A 16 -3.78 -2.80 16.63
N LEU A 17 -4.66 -2.02 15.99
CA LEU A 17 -4.74 -2.00 14.52
C LEU A 17 -4.35 -0.67 13.85
N LEU A 18 -3.90 0.36 14.59
CA LEU A 18 -3.53 1.66 13.98
C LEU A 18 -2.04 2.02 14.02
N ALA A 19 -1.15 1.17 14.56
CA ALA A 19 0.29 1.50 14.68
C ALA A 19 1.18 0.97 13.53
N ALA A 20 0.62 0.33 12.50
CA ALA A 20 1.45 -0.37 11.51
C ALA A 20 2.18 0.55 10.51
N ALA A 21 1.67 1.76 10.23
CA ALA A 21 2.28 2.64 9.22
C ALA A 21 3.50 3.43 9.75
N GLY A 22 3.57 3.69 11.05
CA GLY A 22 4.66 4.47 11.67
C GLY A 22 5.93 3.68 11.95
N CYS A 23 5.86 2.34 11.96
CA CYS A 23 6.99 1.46 12.30
C CYS A 23 7.72 0.88 11.10
N ASP A 24 7.27 1.14 9.86
CA ASP A 24 7.87 0.54 8.68
C ASP A 24 9.35 0.92 8.49
N PRO A 25 9.81 2.19 8.69
CA PRO A 25 11.23 2.50 8.63
C PRO A 25 12.09 1.69 9.60
N GLN A 26 11.59 1.45 10.83
CA GLN A 26 12.26 0.62 11.82
C GLN A 26 12.28 -0.86 11.41
N ARG A 27 11.15 -1.39 10.92
CA ARG A 27 11.10 -2.77 10.41
C ARG A 27 12.04 -3.00 9.24
N ILE A 28 12.20 -1.99 8.38
CA ILE A 28 13.12 -2.02 7.23
C ILE A 28 14.57 -1.98 7.70
N SER A 29 14.92 -1.15 8.69
CA SER A 29 16.30 -1.04 9.17
C SER A 29 16.83 -2.33 9.81
N GLU A 30 15.93 -3.18 10.28
CA GLU A 30 16.24 -4.48 10.85
C GLU A 30 16.29 -5.61 9.80
N LEU A 31 16.06 -5.30 8.51
CA LEU A 31 16.18 -6.23 7.40
C LEU A 31 17.44 -5.92 6.58
N GLN A 32 18.18 -6.96 6.21
CA GLN A 32 19.43 -6.84 5.47
C GLN A 32 19.36 -7.62 4.14
N PRO A 33 19.53 -6.95 2.99
CA PRO A 33 19.64 -7.62 1.69
C PRO A 33 20.73 -8.71 1.66
N GLY A 34 20.43 -9.84 1.02
CA GLY A 34 21.30 -11.02 0.94
C GLY A 34 21.36 -11.86 2.21
N VAL A 35 20.84 -11.37 3.34
CA VAL A 35 20.91 -12.06 4.64
C VAL A 35 19.52 -12.44 5.14
N SER A 36 18.63 -11.46 5.25
CA SER A 36 17.24 -11.66 5.70
C SER A 36 16.50 -12.59 4.74
N THR A 37 15.66 -13.44 5.31
CA THR A 37 14.83 -14.42 4.59
C THR A 37 13.44 -13.86 4.31
N GLU A 38 12.69 -14.56 3.46
CA GLU A 38 11.23 -14.35 3.36
C GLU A 38 10.53 -14.42 4.73
N ALA A 39 10.93 -15.36 5.59
CA ALA A 39 10.32 -15.51 6.91
C ALA A 39 10.53 -14.23 7.75
N ASP A 40 11.75 -13.69 7.78
CA ASP A 40 12.06 -12.43 8.47
C ASP A 40 11.21 -11.27 7.94
N VAL A 41 11.03 -11.19 6.60
CA VAL A 41 10.17 -10.16 5.99
C VAL A 41 8.73 -10.31 6.46
N ARG A 42 8.19 -11.53 6.46
CA ARG A 42 6.81 -11.80 6.90
C ARG A 42 6.63 -11.56 8.40
N ASP A 43 7.62 -11.84 9.22
CA ASP A 43 7.57 -11.58 10.65
C ASP A 43 7.50 -10.08 10.95
N ARG A 44 8.18 -9.26 10.14
CA ARG A 44 8.20 -7.80 10.31
C ARG A 44 7.02 -7.09 9.65
N PHE A 45 6.61 -7.53 8.47
CA PHE A 45 5.58 -6.85 7.66
C PHE A 45 4.21 -7.52 7.71
N GLY A 46 4.11 -8.75 8.21
CA GLY A 46 2.92 -9.58 8.16
C GLY A 46 2.70 -10.24 6.80
N VAL A 47 1.44 -10.63 6.55
CA VAL A 47 1.03 -11.24 5.28
C VAL A 47 0.99 -10.16 4.19
N PRO A 48 1.61 -10.38 3.01
CA PRO A 48 1.53 -9.44 1.91
C PRO A 48 0.12 -9.40 1.32
N GLU A 49 -0.27 -8.24 0.79
CA GLU A 49 -1.53 -8.07 0.06
C GLU A 49 -1.54 -8.93 -1.21
N ASN A 50 -0.38 -9.03 -1.88
CA ASN A 50 -0.21 -9.90 -3.04
C ASN A 50 1.22 -10.42 -3.13
N THR A 51 1.41 -11.56 -3.79
CA THR A 51 2.72 -12.11 -4.15
C THR A 51 2.79 -12.27 -5.66
N TRP A 52 3.71 -11.55 -6.29
CA TRP A 52 4.00 -11.64 -7.71
C TRP A 52 5.12 -12.67 -7.91
N ASN A 53 4.85 -13.72 -8.68
CA ASN A 53 5.89 -14.64 -9.11
C ASN A 53 6.63 -14.03 -10.31
N GLU A 54 7.95 -14.11 -10.28
CA GLU A 54 8.83 -13.67 -11.35
C GLU A 54 9.34 -14.88 -12.16
N ALA A 55 9.74 -14.65 -13.41
CA ALA A 55 10.16 -15.73 -14.31
C ALA A 55 11.47 -16.40 -13.89
N ASP A 56 12.31 -15.71 -13.12
CA ASP A 56 13.59 -16.20 -12.59
C ASP A 56 13.43 -16.99 -11.27
N GLY A 57 12.19 -17.25 -10.84
CA GLY A 57 11.88 -17.92 -9.57
C GLY A 57 11.92 -17.01 -8.34
N SER A 58 12.29 -15.73 -8.52
CA SER A 58 12.13 -14.72 -7.48
C SER A 58 10.65 -14.36 -7.29
N ARG A 59 10.35 -13.65 -6.20
CA ARG A 59 9.01 -13.18 -5.87
C ARG A 59 9.05 -11.73 -5.41
N THR A 60 8.05 -10.95 -5.81
CA THR A 60 7.81 -9.62 -5.28
C THR A 60 6.59 -9.64 -4.37
N PHE A 61 6.75 -9.24 -3.11
CA PHE A 61 5.65 -9.04 -2.17
C PHE A 61 5.14 -7.62 -2.23
N GLU A 62 3.83 -7.48 -2.44
CA GLU A 62 3.12 -6.22 -2.36
C GLU A 62 2.60 -6.01 -0.94
N TYR A 63 3.08 -4.96 -0.29
CA TYR A 63 2.58 -4.52 1.00
C TYR A 63 1.89 -3.16 0.85
N ASN A 64 0.57 -3.19 0.90
CA ASN A 64 -0.27 -2.01 0.84
C ASN A 64 -0.36 -1.32 2.22
N ARG A 65 -0.30 0.01 2.26
CA ARG A 65 -0.71 0.80 3.46
C ARG A 65 -1.91 1.71 3.20
N GLN A 66 -2.42 1.75 1.98
CA GLN A 66 -3.57 2.56 1.61
C GLN A 66 -4.88 1.96 2.13
N PRO A 67 -5.89 2.78 2.44
CA PRO A 67 -5.91 4.25 2.38
C PRO A 67 -5.38 4.93 3.66
N ALA A 68 -5.06 4.18 4.72
CA ALA A 68 -4.68 4.73 6.02
C ALA A 68 -3.28 5.37 6.03
N GLY A 69 -2.38 4.90 5.18
CA GLY A 69 -1.02 5.41 4.99
C GLY A 69 -0.81 6.05 3.63
N GLN A 70 0.43 6.45 3.37
CA GLN A 70 0.84 7.25 2.20
C GLN A 70 1.97 6.59 1.40
N VAL A 71 2.17 5.30 1.63
CA VAL A 71 3.24 4.52 1.04
C VAL A 71 2.70 3.14 0.68
N ASN A 72 3.30 2.53 -0.33
CA ASN A 72 3.19 1.09 -0.60
C ASN A 72 4.60 0.56 -0.77
N TYR A 73 4.82 -0.70 -0.42
CA TYR A 73 6.11 -1.35 -0.59
C TYR A 73 6.02 -2.52 -1.57
N MET A 74 7.03 -2.63 -2.44
CA MET A 74 7.33 -3.81 -3.21
C MET A 74 8.65 -4.40 -2.68
N ILE A 75 8.57 -5.60 -2.12
CA ILE A 75 9.72 -6.27 -1.49
C ILE A 75 10.10 -7.47 -2.35
N ALA A 76 11.30 -7.46 -2.92
CA ALA A 76 11.79 -8.53 -3.76
C ALA A 76 12.54 -9.58 -2.92
N ILE A 77 12.17 -10.84 -3.08
CA ILE A 77 12.80 -12.03 -2.50
C ILE A 77 13.38 -12.86 -3.64
N GLY A 78 14.67 -13.18 -3.57
CA GLY A 78 15.35 -14.02 -4.56
C GLY A 78 14.85 -15.45 -4.59
N ALA A 79 15.21 -16.17 -5.65
CA ALA A 79 14.91 -17.60 -5.78
C ALA A 79 15.57 -18.45 -4.66
N ASP A 80 16.61 -17.91 -4.01
CA ASP A 80 17.27 -18.48 -2.82
C ASP A 80 16.51 -18.19 -1.50
N GLY A 81 15.38 -17.49 -1.57
CA GLY A 81 14.55 -17.14 -0.41
C GLY A 81 15.09 -15.96 0.40
N LYS A 82 16.09 -15.23 -0.11
CA LYS A 82 16.70 -14.08 0.57
C LYS A 82 16.16 -12.75 0.05
N LEU A 83 16.10 -11.76 0.92
CA LEU A 83 15.73 -10.40 0.60
C LEU A 83 16.71 -9.80 -0.42
N ILE A 84 16.18 -9.29 -1.54
CA ILE A 84 16.94 -8.52 -2.52
C ILE A 84 16.83 -7.03 -2.20
N ALA A 85 15.60 -6.53 -2.07
CA ALA A 85 15.35 -5.10 -1.86
C ALA A 85 13.96 -4.84 -1.29
N VAL A 86 13.85 -3.78 -0.49
CA VAL A 86 12.58 -3.15 -0.10
C VAL A 86 12.46 -1.83 -0.86
N ARG A 87 11.38 -1.61 -1.60
CA ARG A 87 11.14 -0.36 -2.33
C ARG A 87 9.83 0.27 -1.90
N GLN A 88 9.86 1.52 -1.43
CA GLN A 88 8.66 2.35 -1.41
C GLN A 88 8.35 2.74 -2.86
N VAL A 89 7.10 2.53 -3.29
CA VAL A 89 6.75 2.70 -4.71
C VAL A 89 5.86 3.89 -5.05
N LEU A 90 5.29 4.57 -4.05
CA LEU A 90 4.50 5.78 -4.27
C LEU A 90 5.42 7.01 -4.27
N THR A 91 6.19 7.15 -5.35
CA THR A 91 7.15 8.24 -5.55
C THR A 91 6.90 8.97 -6.88
N PRO A 92 7.28 10.26 -7.00
CA PRO A 92 7.20 10.98 -8.27
C PRO A 92 7.88 10.28 -9.45
N GLU A 93 9.01 9.61 -9.21
CA GLU A 93 9.75 8.88 -10.25
C GLU A 93 8.94 7.71 -10.80
N ASN A 94 8.25 6.96 -9.94
CA ASN A 94 7.35 5.89 -10.40
C ASN A 94 6.08 6.45 -11.03
N PHE A 95 5.50 7.52 -10.50
CA PHE A 95 4.33 8.17 -11.11
C PHE A 95 4.62 8.60 -12.56
N ALA A 96 5.79 9.17 -12.81
CA ALA A 96 6.22 9.55 -14.16
C ALA A 96 6.37 8.37 -15.13
N ARG A 97 6.49 7.12 -14.65
CA ARG A 97 6.53 5.94 -15.51
C ARG A 97 5.13 5.47 -15.93
N VAL A 98 4.07 5.94 -15.29
CA VAL A 98 2.70 5.64 -15.69
C VAL A 98 2.34 6.53 -16.88
N GLN A 99 2.15 5.89 -18.04
CA GLN A 99 1.95 6.59 -19.32
C GLN A 99 0.62 6.18 -19.97
N PRO A 100 0.00 7.04 -20.79
CA PRO A 100 -1.17 6.67 -21.58
C PRO A 100 -0.97 5.38 -22.37
N GLY A 101 -2.01 4.53 -22.41
CA GLY A 101 -1.98 3.21 -23.05
C GLY A 101 -1.41 2.08 -22.19
N MET A 102 -0.78 2.37 -21.05
CA MET A 102 -0.32 1.35 -20.10
C MET A 102 -1.50 0.54 -19.55
N GLY A 103 -1.32 -0.77 -19.35
CA GLY A 103 -2.32 -1.62 -18.70
C GLY A 103 -2.38 -1.37 -17.19
N MET A 104 -3.58 -1.40 -16.61
CA MET A 104 -3.75 -1.17 -15.17
C MET A 104 -3.12 -2.26 -14.29
N ASP A 105 -2.90 -3.46 -14.83
CA ASP A 105 -2.09 -4.51 -14.22
C ASP A 105 -0.62 -4.10 -14.07
N ALA A 106 -0.04 -3.48 -15.09
CA ALA A 106 1.31 -2.93 -15.04
C ALA A 106 1.39 -1.74 -14.07
N VAL A 107 0.37 -0.88 -14.02
CA VAL A 107 0.26 0.19 -13.01
C VAL A 107 0.23 -0.39 -11.60
N ARG A 108 -0.56 -1.46 -11.35
CA ARG A 108 -0.57 -2.13 -10.05
C ARG A 108 0.78 -2.74 -9.70
N ARG A 109 1.48 -3.33 -10.66
CA ARG A 109 2.84 -3.87 -10.44
C ARG A 109 3.83 -2.77 -10.08
N LEU A 110 3.61 -1.55 -10.55
CA LEU A 110 4.45 -0.40 -10.25
C LEU A 110 4.12 0.25 -8.91
N LEU A 111 2.84 0.43 -8.58
CA LEU A 111 2.40 1.27 -7.45
C LEU A 111 1.74 0.49 -6.29
N GLY A 112 1.45 -0.79 -6.49
CA GLY A 112 0.65 -1.60 -5.57
C GLY A 112 -0.83 -1.21 -5.58
N LYS A 113 -1.61 -1.80 -4.66
CA LYS A 113 -3.04 -1.55 -4.49
C LYS A 113 -3.33 -0.07 -4.22
N ALA A 114 -4.35 0.43 -4.91
CA ALA A 114 -4.83 1.80 -4.79
C ALA A 114 -5.59 2.04 -3.48
N ALA A 115 -5.65 3.30 -3.06
CA ALA A 115 -6.46 3.77 -1.95
C ALA A 115 -7.95 3.78 -2.27
N LYS A 116 -8.30 4.16 -3.50
CA LYS A 116 -9.68 4.33 -3.93
C LYS A 116 -9.81 4.04 -5.42
N VAL A 117 -10.94 3.45 -5.79
CA VAL A 117 -11.37 3.20 -7.17
C VAL A 117 -12.75 3.81 -7.30
N SER A 118 -12.92 4.79 -8.19
CA SER A 118 -14.18 5.54 -8.36
C SER A 118 -14.63 5.47 -9.82
N PRO A 119 -15.73 4.77 -10.14
CA PRO A 119 -16.27 4.73 -11.49
C PRO A 119 -17.00 6.04 -11.85
N TYR A 120 -16.84 6.49 -13.09
CA TYR A 120 -17.51 7.63 -13.69
C TYR A 120 -18.20 7.21 -15.01
N PRO A 121 -19.39 6.57 -14.93
CA PRO A 121 -20.01 5.93 -16.10
C PRO A 121 -20.33 6.89 -17.26
N LEU A 122 -20.70 8.14 -16.97
CA LEU A 122 -21.02 9.14 -18.00
C LEU A 122 -19.81 9.55 -18.86
N LYS A 123 -18.59 9.29 -18.36
CA LYS A 123 -17.34 9.55 -19.07
C LYS A 123 -16.69 8.28 -19.61
N ASP A 124 -17.25 7.11 -19.29
CA ASP A 124 -16.61 5.81 -19.48
C ASP A 124 -15.19 5.75 -18.87
N GLU A 125 -15.05 6.29 -17.65
CA GLU A 125 -13.78 6.39 -16.93
C GLU A 125 -13.85 5.70 -15.55
N ILE A 126 -12.70 5.22 -15.07
CA ILE A 126 -12.52 4.83 -13.66
C ILE A 126 -11.31 5.59 -13.12
N HIS A 127 -11.48 6.31 -12.02
CA HIS A 127 -10.39 7.05 -11.38
C HIS A 127 -9.82 6.19 -10.26
N VAL A 128 -8.53 5.86 -10.37
CA VAL A 128 -7.80 5.00 -9.44
C VAL A 128 -6.76 5.85 -8.73
N GLN A 129 -6.80 5.89 -7.40
CA GLN A 129 -6.14 6.91 -6.61
C GLN A 129 -5.18 6.32 -5.57
N TRP A 130 -4.00 6.91 -5.42
CA TRP A 130 -3.01 6.59 -4.39
C TRP A 130 -2.68 7.85 -3.59
N ARG A 131 -2.73 7.75 -2.25
CA ARG A 131 -2.34 8.85 -1.36
C ARG A 131 -0.84 8.80 -1.14
N PHE A 132 -0.15 9.93 -1.18
CA PHE A 132 1.29 10.01 -0.90
C PHE A 132 1.64 11.34 -0.22
N ALA A 133 2.78 11.39 0.47
CA ALA A 133 3.37 12.63 0.94
C ALA A 133 4.39 13.12 -0.09
N ASN A 134 4.30 14.38 -0.52
CA ASN A 134 5.32 14.95 -1.41
C ASN A 134 6.62 15.27 -0.63
N ALA A 135 7.62 15.82 -1.32
CA ALA A 135 8.91 16.17 -0.71
C ALA A 135 8.83 17.21 0.43
N ARG A 136 7.72 17.96 0.51
CA ARG A 136 7.44 18.93 1.59
C ARG A 136 6.56 18.33 2.70
N ASN A 137 6.34 17.02 2.67
CA ASN A 137 5.46 16.29 3.59
C ASN A 137 3.99 16.76 3.54
N GLU A 138 3.55 17.28 2.40
CA GLU A 138 2.16 17.64 2.16
C GLU A 138 1.41 16.45 1.57
N SER A 139 0.20 16.19 2.05
CA SER A 139 -0.64 15.11 1.54
C SER A 139 -1.17 15.40 0.15
N GLN A 140 -0.92 14.47 -0.76
CA GLN A 140 -1.29 14.52 -2.16
C GLN A 140 -1.96 13.21 -2.58
N VAL A 141 -2.71 13.27 -3.67
CA VAL A 141 -3.26 12.12 -4.37
C VAL A 141 -2.69 12.08 -5.78
N PHE A 142 -2.15 10.94 -6.17
CA PHE A 142 -1.87 10.60 -7.55
C PHE A 142 -3.07 9.80 -8.10
N THR A 143 -3.66 10.28 -9.19
CA THR A 143 -4.81 9.68 -9.84
C THR A 143 -4.41 9.17 -11.22
N VAL A 144 -4.70 7.89 -11.48
CA VAL A 144 -4.68 7.31 -12.81
C VAL A 144 -6.12 7.22 -13.30
N VAL A 145 -6.42 7.88 -14.40
CA VAL A 145 -7.72 7.76 -15.06
C VAL A 145 -7.63 6.60 -16.04
N GLN A 146 -8.35 5.53 -15.73
CA GLN A 146 -8.51 4.37 -16.58
C GLN A 146 -9.65 4.62 -17.57
N GLY A 147 -9.40 4.37 -18.86
CA GLY A 147 -10.43 4.34 -19.91
C GLY A 147 -10.78 2.92 -20.37
N PRO A 148 -11.34 2.76 -21.57
CA PRO A 148 -11.70 1.47 -22.15
C PRO A 148 -10.53 0.47 -22.18
N GLY A 149 -10.85 -0.82 -22.05
CA GLY A 149 -9.85 -1.91 -22.11
C GLY A 149 -8.86 -1.93 -20.93
N ALA A 150 -9.22 -1.31 -19.80
CA ALA A 150 -8.37 -1.21 -18.60
C ALA A 150 -6.99 -0.59 -18.90
N LYS A 151 -6.98 0.46 -19.73
CA LYS A 151 -5.78 1.22 -20.08
C LYS A 151 -5.78 2.60 -19.44
N VAL A 152 -4.59 3.10 -19.14
CA VAL A 152 -4.37 4.47 -18.69
C VAL A 152 -4.78 5.43 -19.82
N LEU A 153 -5.70 6.34 -19.52
CA LEU A 153 -6.05 7.45 -20.39
C LEU A 153 -5.16 8.66 -20.09
N ARG A 154 -5.03 9.03 -18.80
CA ARG A 154 -4.20 10.13 -18.31
C ARG A 154 -3.89 9.98 -16.82
N THR A 155 -3.01 10.85 -16.31
CA THR A 155 -2.66 10.93 -14.89
C THR A 155 -2.81 12.34 -14.37
N GLU A 156 -3.19 12.48 -13.11
CA GLU A 156 -3.40 13.76 -12.43
C GLU A 156 -2.80 13.69 -11.02
N THR A 157 -2.21 14.79 -10.54
CA THR A 157 -1.71 14.91 -9.15
C THR A 157 -2.30 16.15 -8.53
N GLY A 158 -2.79 16.04 -7.30
CA GLY A 158 -3.33 17.19 -6.57
C GLY A 158 -3.36 16.98 -5.06
N PRO A 159 -3.79 18.00 -4.30
CA PRO A 159 -3.91 17.90 -2.85
C PRO A 159 -4.90 16.81 -2.45
N ASP A 160 -4.57 16.10 -1.38
CA ASP A 160 -5.46 15.10 -0.80
C ASP A 160 -6.51 15.77 0.08
N LEU A 161 -7.65 16.13 -0.52
CA LEU A 161 -8.73 16.83 0.19
C LEU A 161 -9.39 16.01 1.31
N ASP A 162 -9.17 14.69 1.30
CA ASP A 162 -9.68 13.77 2.33
C ASP A 162 -8.69 13.56 3.49
N ALA A 163 -7.51 14.19 3.42
CA ALA A 163 -6.46 14.10 4.43
C ALA A 163 -6.96 14.48 5.83
N PRO A 164 -6.69 13.65 6.87
CA PRO A 164 -7.11 13.91 8.23
C PRO A 164 -6.68 15.29 8.75
N GLU A 165 -5.48 15.76 8.40
CA GLU A 165 -4.96 17.07 8.79
C GLU A 165 -5.70 18.26 8.17
N LEU A 166 -6.40 18.06 7.05
CA LEU A 166 -7.23 19.10 6.43
C LEU A 166 -8.64 19.16 7.03
N LYS A 167 -9.05 18.14 7.80
CA LYS A 167 -10.37 18.05 8.44
C LYS A 167 -10.45 18.79 9.79
N GLY A 168 -9.55 19.74 10.04
CA GLY A 168 -9.47 20.52 11.28
C GLY A 168 -10.78 21.23 11.62
N GLY A 169 -11.48 20.73 12.65
CA GLY A 169 -12.69 21.34 13.19
C GLY A 169 -13.35 20.47 14.27
N LYS A 170 -12.83 20.51 15.49
CA LYS A 170 -13.61 20.42 16.73
C LYS A 170 -13.14 21.51 17.68
#